data_AF-A0A3S4FWL2-F1
#
_entry.id   AF-A0A3S4FWL2-F1
#
_cell.length_a   1.000
_cell.length_b   1.000
_cell.length_c   1.000
_cell.angle_alpha   90.00
_cell.angle_beta   90.00
_cell.angle_gamma   90.00
#
_symmetry.space_group_name_H-M   'P 1'
#
loop_
_entity.id
_entity.type
_entity.pdbx_description
1 polymer ?
#
loop_
_entity_poly.entity_id
_entity_poly.type
_entity_poly.pdbx_seq_one_letter_code
_entity_poly.pdbx_strand_id
1 'polypeptide(L)'
;MALPRPEDARQFLQFADPAAAKLVLRFKVINDPSGQTRLRTETFIYCPTPQVKARLACYWLLIRPASGWIRRRTLSAVRRKLAANASSFQP
;
A
#
# COMPACT_ATOMS: atom_id res chain seq x y z
N MET A 1 21.22 -7.12 10.71
CA MET A 1 21.48 -7.24 9.26
C MET A 1 20.55 -6.25 8.56
N ALA A 2 21.10 -5.29 7.80
CA ALA A 2 20.31 -4.30 7.06
C ALA A 2 20.00 -4.85 5.66
N LEU A 3 18.75 -4.71 5.20
CA LEU A 3 18.38 -5.08 3.84
C LEU A 3 18.92 -4.02 2.86
N PRO A 4 19.45 -4.42 1.69
CA PRO A 4 19.90 -3.47 0.68
C PRO A 4 18.72 -2.65 0.16
N ARG A 5 18.91 -1.34 0.00
CA ARG A 5 17.92 -0.48 -0.66
C ARG A 5 17.99 -0.73 -2.17
N PRO A 6 16.88 -1.09 -2.84
CA PRO A 6 16.89 -1.20 -4.30
C PRO A 6 16.97 0.19 -4.94
N GLU A 7 17.88 0.35 -5.90
CA GLU A 7 18.04 1.55 -6.73
C GLU A 7 17.01 1.59 -7.86
N ASP A 8 16.60 0.42 -8.37
CA ASP A 8 15.61 0.29 -9.42
C ASP A 8 14.65 -0.90 -9.22
N ALA A 9 13.68 -1.01 -10.14
CA ALA A 9 12.70 -2.10 -10.12
C ALA A 9 13.32 -3.47 -10.41
N ARG A 10 14.36 -3.55 -11.26
CA ARG A 10 14.99 -4.82 -11.63
C ARG A 10 15.72 -5.41 -10.42
N GLN A 11 16.46 -4.60 -9.69
CA GLN A 11 17.16 -4.99 -8.47
C GLN A 11 16.18 -5.44 -7.38
N PHE A 12 15.06 -4.73 -7.22
CA PHE A 12 13.98 -5.16 -6.31
C PHE A 12 13.39 -6.53 -6.70
N LEU A 13 13.19 -6.77 -8.00
CA LEU A 13 12.67 -8.05 -8.50
C LEU A 13 13.67 -9.19 -8.28
N GLN A 14 14.95 -8.95 -8.56
CA GLN A 14 16.05 -9.92 -8.42
C GLN A 14 16.39 -10.23 -6.96
N PHE A 15 16.02 -9.37 -6.00
CA PHE A 15 16.24 -9.64 -4.58
C PHE A 15 15.55 -10.94 -4.14
N ALA A 16 16.35 -11.91 -3.68
CA ALA A 16 15.92 -13.30 -3.44
C ALA A 16 16.40 -13.87 -2.10
N ASP A 17 16.57 -13.03 -1.06
CA ASP A 17 16.93 -13.50 0.27
C ASP A 17 15.79 -14.35 0.89
N PRO A 18 16.01 -15.63 1.23
CA PRO A 18 14.99 -16.53 1.76
C PRO A 18 14.48 -16.15 3.16
N ALA A 19 15.19 -15.27 3.88
CA ALA A 19 14.80 -14.77 5.19
C ALA A 19 14.02 -13.43 5.13
N ALA A 20 13.89 -12.82 3.95
CA ALA A 20 13.31 -11.49 3.79
C ALA A 20 11.96 -11.52 3.04
N ALA A 21 11.00 -10.72 3.50
CA ALA A 21 9.75 -10.48 2.78
C ALA A 21 9.89 -9.24 1.88
N LYS A 22 9.32 -9.30 0.67
CA LYS A 22 9.20 -8.14 -0.24
C LYS A 22 7.81 -7.55 -0.13
N LEU A 23 7.69 -6.22 -0.06
CA LEU A 23 6.41 -5.53 0.05
C LEU A 23 6.28 -4.47 -1.04
N VAL A 24 5.11 -4.42 -1.69
CA VAL A 24 4.73 -3.40 -2.66
C VAL A 24 3.42 -2.75 -2.21
N LEU A 25 3.40 -1.42 -2.22
CA LEU A 25 2.19 -0.62 -2.02
C LEU A 25 1.72 -0.09 -3.37
N ARG A 26 0.45 -0.32 -3.70
CA ARG A 26 -0.19 0.18 -4.91
C ARG A 26 -1.29 1.16 -4.56
N PHE A 27 -1.27 2.31 -5.21
CA PHE A 27 -2.36 3.29 -5.21
C PHE A 27 -2.97 3.28 -6.60
N LYS A 28 -4.26 2.94 -6.71
CA LYS A 28 -4.96 2.86 -7.98
C LYS A 28 -6.18 3.76 -7.96
N VAL A 29 -6.28 4.63 -8.95
CA VAL A 29 -7.49 5.42 -9.22
C VAL A 29 -8.36 4.61 -10.17
N ILE A 30 -9.63 4.42 -9.80
CA ILE A 30 -10.61 3.64 -10.56
C ILE A 30 -11.79 4.55 -10.86
N ASN A 31 -12.09 4.75 -12.14
CA ASN A 31 -13.30 5.44 -12.56
C ASN A 31 -14.47 4.45 -12.50
N ASP A 32 -15.53 4.85 -11.81
CA ASP A 32 -16.77 4.10 -11.71
C ASP A 32 -17.71 4.50 -12.86
N PRO A 33 -18.48 3.56 -13.43
CA PRO A 33 -19.44 3.86 -14.48
C PRO A 33 -20.48 4.93 -14.10
N SER A 34 -20.74 5.14 -12.80
CA SER A 34 -21.60 6.21 -12.29
C SER A 34 -20.97 7.62 -12.30
N GLY A 35 -19.78 7.79 -12.90
CA GLY A 35 -19.06 9.06 -12.94
C GLY A 35 -18.29 9.38 -11.65
N GLN A 36 -18.23 8.46 -10.70
CA GLN A 36 -17.46 8.61 -9.47
C GLN A 36 -16.01 8.13 -9.63
N THR A 37 -15.07 8.71 -8.90
CA THR A 37 -13.69 8.23 -8.86
C THR A 37 -13.38 7.60 -7.50
N ARG A 38 -12.86 6.37 -7.50
CA ARG A 38 -12.45 5.64 -6.30
C ARG A 38 -10.94 5.52 -6.22
N LEU A 39 -10.34 5.94 -5.10
CA LEU A 39 -8.94 5.70 -4.80
C LEU A 39 -8.79 4.42 -3.96
N ARG A 40 -8.15 3.40 -4.52
CA ARG A 40 -7.88 2.12 -3.88
C ARG A 40 -6.41 2.02 -3.47
N THR A 41 -6.17 1.56 -2.26
CA THR A 41 -4.82 1.33 -1.72
C THR A 41 -4.66 -0.16 -1.42
N GLU A 42 -3.60 -0.77 -1.93
CA GLU A 42 -3.36 -2.21 -1.86
C GLU A 42 -1.93 -2.48 -1.40
N THR A 43 -1.76 -3.55 -0.61
CA THR A 43 -0.48 -3.99 -0.08
C THR A 43 -0.25 -5.42 -0.53
N PHE A 44 0.79 -5.64 -1.32
CA PHE A 44 1.19 -6.95 -1.79
C PHE A 44 2.46 -7.33 -1.04
N ILE A 45 2.45 -8.50 -0.40
CA ILE A 45 3.63 -8.99 0.33
C ILE A 45 3.99 -10.37 -0.20
N TYR A 46 5.21 -10.48 -0.71
CA TYR A 46 5.81 -11.72 -1.15
C TYR A 46 6.69 -12.29 -0.02
N CYS A 47 6.39 -13.53 0.37
CA CYS A 47 7.16 -14.29 1.35
C CYS A 47 7.80 -15.48 0.62
N PRO A 48 9.14 -15.57 0.54
CA PRO A 48 9.81 -16.66 -0.17
C PRO A 48 9.69 -18.00 0.55
N THR A 49 9.46 -18.01 1.86
CA THR A 49 9.42 -19.23 2.68
C THR A 49 8.22 -19.27 3.61
N PRO A 50 7.73 -20.47 4.01
CA PRO A 50 6.64 -20.61 4.98
C PRO A 50 6.95 -19.98 6.35
N GLN A 51 8.22 -20.03 6.80
CA GLN A 51 8.64 -19.45 8.07
C GLN A 51 8.51 -17.92 8.05
N VAL A 52 8.94 -17.27 6.96
CA VAL A 52 8.77 -15.81 6.77
C VAL A 52 7.29 -15.46 6.70
N LYS A 53 6.47 -16.26 6.00
CA LYS A 53 5.01 -16.08 5.93
C LYS A 53 4.35 -16.14 7.31
N ALA A 54 4.72 -17.11 8.15
CA ALA A 54 4.17 -17.26 9.50
C ALA A 54 4.52 -16.06 10.39
N ARG A 55 5.81 -15.67 10.41
CA ARG A 55 6.27 -14.48 11.17
C ARG A 55 5.57 -13.21 10.70
N LEU A 56 5.46 -13.02 9.39
CA LEU A 56 4.76 -11.89 8.81
C LEU A 56 3.27 -11.92 9.15
N ALA A 57 2.61 -13.08 9.11
CA ALA A 57 1.20 -13.20 9.45
C ALA A 57 0.95 -12.79 10.91
N CYS A 58 1.77 -13.28 11.85
CA CYS A 58 1.70 -12.89 13.26
C CYS A 58 1.90 -11.38 13.43
N TYR A 59 2.95 -10.83 12.81
CA TYR A 59 3.19 -9.39 12.81
C TYR A 59 2.01 -8.61 12.22
N TRP A 60 1.47 -9.07 11.10
CA TRP A 60 0.36 -8.43 10.40
C TRP A 60 -0.91 -8.42 11.23
N LEU A 61 -1.22 -9.50 11.96
CA LEU A 61 -2.38 -9.53 12.86
C LEU A 61 -2.32 -8.44 13.93
N LEU A 62 -1.13 -8.14 14.46
CA LEU A 62 -0.92 -7.08 15.43
C LEU A 62 -1.08 -5.69 14.82
N ILE A 63 -0.52 -5.46 13.63
CA ILE A 63 -0.49 -4.10 13.02
C ILE A 63 -1.69 -3.77 12.12
N ARG A 64 -2.43 -4.77 11.63
CA ARG A 64 -3.57 -4.61 10.71
C ARG A 64 -4.62 -3.61 11.21
N PRO A 65 -5.06 -3.60 12.49
CA PRO A 65 -6.06 -2.61 12.93
C PRO A 65 -5.54 -1.17 12.82
N ALA A 66 -4.32 -0.91 13.29
CA ALA A 66 -3.69 0.41 13.23
C ALA A 66 -3.42 0.84 11.78
N SER A 67 -2.86 -0.05 10.96
CA SER A 67 -2.60 0.19 9.54
C SER A 67 -3.88 0.49 8.75
N GLY A 68 -4.95 -0.26 9.03
CA GLY A 68 -6.27 -0.03 8.45
C GLY A 68 -6.85 1.33 8.82
N TRP A 69 -6.71 1.75 10.07
CA TRP A 69 -7.16 3.05 10.55
C TRP A 69 -6.40 4.21 9.88
N ILE A 70 -5.07 4.12 9.78
CA ILE A 70 -4.23 5.10 9.08
C ILE A 70 -4.65 5.21 7.61
N ARG A 71 -4.82 4.08 6.89
CA ARG A 71 -5.31 4.09 5.50
C ARG A 71 -6.65 4.81 5.36
N ARG A 72 -7.62 4.51 6.23
CA ARG A 72 -8.94 5.16 6.20
C ARG A 72 -8.84 6.67 6.47
N ARG A 73 -7.99 7.08 7.41
CA ARG A 73 -7.73 8.49 7.71
C ARG A 73 -7.11 9.21 6.51
N THR A 74 -6.10 8.63 5.88
CA THR A 74 -5.44 9.18 4.68
C THR A 74 -6.43 9.32 3.52
N LEU A 75 -7.21 8.27 3.22
CA LEU A 75 -8.22 8.31 2.16
C LEU A 75 -9.30 9.36 2.43
N SER A 76 -9.75 9.48 3.68
CA SER A 76 -10.72 10.51 4.07
C SER A 76 -10.14 11.92 3.93
N ALA A 77 -8.87 12.11 4.26
CA ALA A 77 -8.19 13.39 4.08
C ALA A 77 -8.05 13.75 2.59
N VAL A 78 -7.69 12.78 1.73
CA VAL A 78 -7.65 12.96 0.27
C VAL A 78 -9.03 13.36 -0.24
N ARG A 79 -10.09 12.65 0.16
CA ARG A 79 -11.47 12.99 -0.23
C ARG A 79 -11.84 14.42 0.14
N ARG A 80 -11.55 14.84 1.38
CA ARG A 80 -11.84 16.21 1.84
C ARG A 80 -11.07 17.27 1.04
N LYS A 81 -9.78 17.05 0.78
CA LYS A 81 -8.97 17.96 -0.02
C LYS A 81 -9.48 18.08 -1.45
N LEU A 82 -9.85 16.96 -2.08
CA LEU A 82 -10.44 16.96 -3.42
C LEU A 82 -11.81 17.65 -3.45
N ALA A 83 -12.66 17.44 -2.44
CA ALA A 83 -13.94 18.13 -2.35
C ALA A 83 -13.77 19.65 -2.19
N ALA A 84 -12.86 20.11 -1.33
CA ALA A 84 -12.54 21.53 -1.18
C ALA A 84 -11.97 22.14 -2.48
N ASN A 85 -11.09 21.41 -3.17
CA ASN A 85 -10.51 21.84 -4.44
C ASN A 85 -11.56 21.92 -5.57
N ALA A 86 -12.53 20.99 -5.59
CA ALA A 86 -13.64 21.02 -6.54
C ALA A 86 -14.57 22.22 -6.28
N SER A 87 -14.75 22.63 -5.02
CA SER A 87 -15.50 23.85 -4.68
C SER A 87 -14.75 25.13 -5.04
N SER A 88 -13.41 25.12 -5.11
CA SER A 88 -12.60 26.24 -5.57
C SER A 88 -12.37 26.28 -7.08
N PHE A 89 -12.71 25.20 -7.79
CA PHE A 89 -12.68 25.17 -9.25
C PHE A 89 -13.96 25.85 -9.78
N GLN A 90 -13.91 27.17 -9.95
CA GLN A 90 -14.87 27.91 -10.78
C GLN A 90 -14.37 27.86 -12.24
N PRO A 91 -15.15 27.32 -13.19
CA PRO A 91 -14.89 27.50 -14.62
C PRO A 91 -15.07 28.96 -15.05
#